data_AF-Q1HQN0-F1
#
_entry.id   AF-Q1HQN0-F1
#
_cell.length_a   1.000
_cell.length_b   1.000
_cell.length_c   1.000
_cell.angle_alpha   90.00
_cell.angle_beta   90.00
_cell.angle_gamma   90.00
#
_symmetry.space_group_name_H-M   'P 1'
#
loop_
_entity.id
_entity.type
_entity.pdbx_description
1 polymer ?
#
loop_
_entity_poly.entity_id
_entity_poly.type
_entity_poly.pdbx_seq_one_letter_code
_entity_poly.pdbx_strand_id
1 'polypeptide(L)'
;MKNNSDTVVSISAINAGEASYGLELQTPILEKGSPNFNTSSTDQASSSKPLTQADRDRLIIQQPLLPLSEAWLLAGSLPPSYSRPQSVQPSLNTNSANLASHVFMAKLLSMVPSHWTLLYDSRQDGSGTNRFLHHVLGYRGPNLILFRCDDDLLFCVANPSEWRETHLYIGDEDSCCLQLLPKFVMLERKPKSLYLNTHIRGYPKGLRAGSDPRKPLLIVDEHFEKLEHRGLHHKILSIEVWGCGNTQQREVQLDIKNWQIKEAERQRTVKMTAADWMDHPDRYLLELGGRQNYNNK
;
A
#
# COMPACT_ATOMS: atom_id res chain seq x y z
N MET A 1 -47.86 11.99 -56.28
CA MET A 1 -47.43 10.65 -55.85
C MET A 1 -45.93 10.55 -56.03
N LYS A 2 -45.21 10.31 -54.92
CA LYS A 2 -43.83 9.79 -54.75
C LYS A 2 -42.74 10.24 -55.75
N ASN A 3 -41.81 11.06 -55.26
CA ASN A 3 -40.41 11.02 -55.69
C ASN A 3 -39.55 10.58 -54.50
N ASN A 4 -38.88 9.43 -54.67
CA ASN A 4 -37.81 8.93 -53.81
C ASN A 4 -36.48 9.48 -54.32
N SER A 5 -35.61 9.93 -53.40
CA SER A 5 -34.16 9.68 -53.31
C SER A 5 -33.41 10.87 -52.70
N ASP A 6 -33.40 10.94 -51.36
CA ASP A 6 -32.49 11.84 -50.65
C ASP A 6 -31.09 11.24 -50.59
N THR A 7 -30.33 11.70 -51.57
CA THR A 7 -28.96 12.20 -51.50
C THR A 7 -28.24 12.16 -50.14
N VAL A 8 -27.11 11.46 -50.19
CA VAL A 8 -25.89 11.58 -49.39
C VAL A 8 -25.57 13.05 -49.05
N VAL A 9 -25.40 13.36 -47.76
CA VAL A 9 -24.76 14.59 -47.29
C VAL A 9 -23.42 14.24 -46.65
N SER A 10 -22.38 14.67 -47.34
CA SER A 10 -20.97 14.66 -46.93
C SER A 10 -20.76 15.50 -45.67
N ILE A 11 -20.02 14.95 -44.69
CA ILE A 11 -19.48 15.73 -43.58
C ILE A 11 -18.03 16.09 -43.93
N SER A 12 -17.83 17.34 -44.31
CA SER A 12 -16.54 17.96 -44.56
C SER A 12 -15.77 18.09 -43.24
N ALA A 13 -14.48 17.75 -43.29
CA ALA A 13 -13.51 18.02 -42.25
C ALA A 13 -13.44 19.52 -41.93
N ILE A 14 -13.40 19.84 -40.63
CA ILE A 14 -13.07 21.18 -40.13
C ILE A 14 -11.82 21.00 -39.24
N ASN A 15 -10.70 21.48 -39.76
CA ASN A 15 -9.49 21.71 -38.97
C ASN A 15 -9.71 22.95 -38.08
N ALA A 16 -9.59 22.77 -36.77
CA ALA A 16 -9.27 23.79 -35.78
C ALA A 16 -8.52 23.04 -34.68
N GLY A 17 -7.20 23.20 -34.56
CA GLY A 17 -6.60 24.34 -33.88
C GLY A 17 -6.21 23.88 -32.48
N GLU A 18 -4.91 23.87 -32.20
CA GLU A 18 -4.29 23.46 -30.94
C GLU A 18 -5.03 24.04 -29.73
N ALA A 19 -5.71 23.18 -28.97
CA ALA A 19 -6.16 23.48 -27.62
C ALA A 19 -5.38 22.58 -26.67
N SER A 20 -4.27 23.11 -26.15
CA SER A 20 -3.60 22.56 -24.98
C SER A 20 -4.59 22.55 -23.82
N TYR A 21 -5.06 21.37 -23.42
CA TYR A 21 -5.80 21.20 -22.18
C TYR A 21 -4.82 21.37 -21.00
N GLY A 22 -4.54 22.63 -20.67
CA GLY A 22 -3.86 23.02 -19.44
C GLY A 22 -4.79 22.82 -18.25
N LEU A 23 -4.87 21.59 -17.75
CA LEU A 23 -5.41 21.32 -16.42
C LEU A 23 -4.29 21.62 -15.40
N GLU A 24 -4.03 22.91 -15.15
CA GLU A 24 -3.38 23.30 -13.91
C GLU A 24 -4.39 23.10 -12.78
N LEU A 25 -4.19 22.02 -12.02
CA LEU A 25 -4.87 21.81 -10.74
C LEU A 25 -4.35 22.87 -9.75
N GLN A 26 -4.93 24.07 -9.79
CA GLN A 26 -4.80 25.02 -8.69
C GLN A 26 -5.56 24.45 -7.49
N THR A 27 -4.82 23.92 -6.53
CA THR A 27 -5.35 23.57 -5.21
C THR A 27 -5.88 24.85 -4.55
N PRO A 28 -7.17 24.94 -4.19
CA PRO A 28 -7.64 26.09 -3.43
C PRO A 28 -6.98 26.06 -2.05
N ILE A 29 -6.29 27.15 -1.72
CA ILE A 29 -5.76 27.42 -0.39
C ILE A 29 -6.95 27.49 0.56
N LEU A 30 -7.12 26.48 1.41
CA LEU A 30 -8.10 26.49 2.49
C LEU A 30 -7.65 27.52 3.55
N GLU A 31 -8.10 28.76 3.42
CA GLU A 31 -8.07 29.71 4.53
C GLU A 31 -8.93 29.15 5.68
N LYS A 32 -8.27 28.81 6.79
CA LYS A 32 -8.94 28.45 8.04
C LYS A 32 -9.59 29.70 8.63
N GLY A 33 -10.85 29.95 8.27
CA GLY A 33 -11.73 30.84 9.00
C GLY A 33 -12.38 30.12 10.17
N SER A 34 -12.06 30.52 11.40
CA SER A 34 -12.96 30.33 12.55
C SER A 34 -12.93 31.62 13.38
N PRO A 35 -14.09 32.09 13.89
CA PRO A 35 -14.26 33.49 14.26
C PRO A 35 -13.85 33.79 15.70
N ASN A 36 -13.20 34.95 15.85
CA ASN A 36 -13.14 35.87 16.99
C ASN A 36 -12.99 35.31 18.43
N PHE A 37 -11.79 35.50 19.00
CA PHE A 37 -11.67 35.90 20.39
C PHE A 37 -10.58 36.98 20.56
N ASN A 38 -11.06 38.15 20.97
CA ASN A 38 -10.44 39.37 21.49
C ASN A 38 -8.93 39.64 21.35
N THR A 39 -8.70 40.85 20.85
CA THR A 39 -7.49 41.66 20.80
C THR A 39 -6.85 41.90 22.17
N SER A 40 -5.57 41.57 22.30
CA SER A 40 -4.60 42.46 22.95
C SER A 40 -3.23 42.28 22.32
N SER A 41 -2.67 43.42 21.93
CA SER A 41 -1.40 43.66 21.24
C SER A 41 -0.19 43.12 21.98
N THR A 42 0.74 42.47 21.27
CA THR A 42 2.19 42.77 21.33
C THR A 42 2.86 42.18 20.08
N ASP A 43 3.47 43.06 19.29
CA ASP A 43 4.35 42.73 18.16
C ASP A 43 5.51 41.82 18.59
N GLN A 44 5.62 40.64 17.97
CA GLN A 44 6.92 39.99 17.75
C GLN A 44 6.92 39.27 16.40
N ALA A 45 7.68 39.83 15.46
CA ALA A 45 8.06 39.17 14.22
C ALA A 45 8.77 37.85 14.54
N SER A 46 8.13 36.72 14.25
CA SER A 46 8.76 35.41 14.39
C SER A 46 9.46 35.03 13.08
N SER A 47 10.79 35.09 13.11
CA SER A 47 11.64 34.40 12.16
C SER A 47 11.23 32.92 12.10
N SER A 48 11.07 32.37 10.90
CA SER A 48 10.85 30.94 10.65
C SER A 48 12.03 30.14 11.20
N LYS A 49 11.93 29.70 12.46
CA LYS A 49 12.87 28.71 13.02
C LYS A 49 12.69 27.40 12.24
N PRO A 50 13.78 26.77 11.76
CA PRO A 50 13.67 25.44 11.16
C PRO A 50 13.09 24.46 12.20
N LEU A 51 12.08 23.68 11.79
CA LEU A 51 11.45 22.68 12.66
C LEU A 51 12.52 21.74 13.23
N THR A 52 12.45 21.50 14.54
CA THR A 52 13.35 20.55 15.20
C THR A 52 13.03 19.12 14.76
N GLN A 53 14.03 18.22 14.83
CA GLN A 53 13.85 16.81 14.45
C GLN A 53 12.70 16.14 15.22
N ALA A 54 12.53 16.49 16.50
CA ALA A 54 11.45 15.98 17.33
C ALA A 54 10.05 16.47 16.90
N ASP A 55 9.95 17.70 16.38
CA ASP A 55 8.69 18.22 15.84
C ASP A 55 8.32 17.53 14.52
N ARG A 56 9.32 17.23 13.67
CA ARG A 56 9.12 16.43 12.45
C ARG A 56 8.65 15.02 12.79
N ASP A 57 9.30 14.37 13.74
CA ASP A 57 8.92 13.02 14.19
C ASP A 57 7.49 13.00 14.77
N ARG A 58 7.07 14.06 15.48
CA ARG A 58 5.67 14.21 15.95
C ARG A 58 4.67 14.37 14.82
N LEU A 59 5.00 15.17 13.80
CA LEU A 59 4.12 15.36 12.64
C LEU A 59 3.95 14.06 11.85
N ILE A 60 5.00 13.25 11.72
CA ILE A 60 4.95 11.93 11.06
C ILE A 60 4.03 10.96 11.81
N ILE A 61 4.08 10.97 13.15
CA ILE A 61 3.20 10.13 13.99
C ILE A 61 1.74 10.60 13.90
N GLN A 62 1.50 11.91 13.76
CA GLN A 62 0.15 12.48 13.68
C GLN A 62 -0.48 12.42 12.29
N GLN A 63 0.30 12.13 11.25
CA GLN A 63 -0.26 12.06 9.90
C GLN A 63 -1.23 10.87 9.78
N PRO A 64 -2.45 11.11 9.26
CA PRO A 64 -3.44 10.05 9.13
C PRO A 64 -2.96 8.99 8.14
N LEU A 65 -3.33 7.74 8.43
CA LEU A 65 -3.26 6.62 7.48
C LEU A 65 -3.98 7.03 6.19
N LEU A 66 -3.31 6.87 5.06
CA LEU A 66 -3.79 7.19 3.70
C LEU A 66 -4.90 8.26 3.66
N PRO A 67 -4.55 9.57 3.74
CA PRO A 67 -5.50 10.68 3.66
C PRO A 67 -6.50 10.51 2.52
N LEU A 68 -7.74 10.97 2.75
CA LEU A 68 -8.82 10.84 1.77
C LEU A 68 -8.40 11.33 0.37
N SER A 69 -7.72 12.47 0.28
CA SER A 69 -7.21 13.01 -0.99
C SER A 69 -6.26 12.08 -1.73
N GLU A 70 -5.39 11.37 -1.02
CA GLU A 70 -4.45 10.41 -1.61
C GLU A 70 -5.18 9.14 -2.06
N ALA A 71 -6.11 8.64 -1.24
CA ALA A 71 -6.96 7.50 -1.60
C ALA A 71 -7.76 7.80 -2.88
N TRP A 72 -8.25 9.03 -3.00
CA TRP A 72 -8.93 9.54 -4.18
C TRP A 72 -8.07 9.54 -5.44
N LEU A 73 -6.85 10.08 -5.34
CA LEU A 73 -5.89 10.09 -6.45
C LEU A 73 -5.55 8.66 -6.89
N LEU A 74 -5.36 7.75 -5.93
CA LEU A 74 -5.11 6.35 -6.21
C LEU A 74 -6.31 5.68 -6.88
N ALA A 75 -7.53 5.88 -6.37
CA ALA A 75 -8.72 5.28 -6.95
C ALA A 75 -9.02 5.74 -8.38
N GLY A 76 -8.67 6.99 -8.72
CA GLY A 76 -8.82 7.50 -10.08
C GLY A 76 -7.69 7.12 -11.04
N SER A 77 -6.51 6.75 -10.53
CA SER A 77 -5.30 6.51 -11.35
C SER A 77 -4.93 5.04 -11.51
N LEU A 78 -5.34 4.21 -10.55
CA LEU A 78 -5.10 2.78 -10.56
C LEU A 78 -6.07 2.06 -11.49
N PRO A 79 -5.70 0.86 -11.98
CA PRO A 79 -6.60 0.00 -12.71
C PRO A 79 -7.87 -0.34 -11.90
N PRO A 80 -9.01 -0.61 -12.57
CA PRO A 80 -10.27 -0.95 -11.89
C PRO A 80 -10.21 -2.19 -10.98
N SER A 81 -9.17 -3.02 -11.11
CA SER A 81 -8.91 -4.16 -10.24
C SER A 81 -8.67 -3.75 -8.78
N TYR A 82 -8.14 -2.54 -8.53
CA TYR A 82 -7.89 -1.99 -7.18
C TYR A 82 -9.04 -1.13 -6.68
N SER A 83 -9.72 -0.43 -7.58
CA SER A 83 -10.84 0.45 -7.27
C SER A 83 -12.12 -0.20 -7.78
N ARG A 84 -12.54 -1.32 -7.18
CA ARG A 84 -13.90 -1.83 -7.43
C ARG A 84 -14.89 -0.80 -6.91
N PRO A 85 -15.59 -0.06 -7.77
CA PRO A 85 -16.62 0.86 -7.30
C PRO A 85 -17.70 -0.04 -6.72
N GLN A 86 -18.04 0.16 -5.45
CA GLN A 86 -19.20 -0.52 -4.89
C GLN A 86 -20.40 -0.11 -5.76
N SER A 87 -21.09 -1.09 -6.33
CA SER A 87 -22.38 -0.83 -6.96
C SER A 87 -23.28 -0.25 -5.88
N VAL A 88 -23.42 1.07 -5.86
CA VAL A 88 -24.41 1.74 -5.04
C VAL A 88 -25.73 1.25 -5.61
N GLN A 89 -26.33 0.25 -4.95
CA GLN A 89 -27.72 -0.09 -5.24
C GLN A 89 -28.51 1.21 -5.10
N PRO A 90 -29.23 1.66 -6.13
CA PRO A 90 -30.03 2.86 -6.03
C PRO A 90 -31.25 2.53 -5.17
N SER A 91 -31.08 2.43 -3.86
CA SER A 91 -32.20 2.49 -2.92
C SER A 91 -32.57 3.96 -2.73
N LEU A 92 -33.09 4.58 -3.78
CA LEU A 92 -33.71 5.89 -3.70
C LEU A 92 -35.18 5.72 -4.01
N ASN A 93 -35.98 5.74 -2.93
CA ASN A 93 -37.40 6.06 -3.01
C ASN A 93 -37.56 7.33 -3.86
N THR A 94 -38.37 7.22 -4.91
CA THR A 94 -38.57 8.16 -6.01
C THR A 94 -39.15 9.53 -5.62
N ASN A 95 -39.21 9.89 -4.32
CA ASN A 95 -40.05 10.99 -3.82
C ASN A 95 -39.30 12.11 -3.09
N SER A 96 -37.98 12.24 -3.24
CA SER A 96 -37.29 13.46 -2.79
C SER A 96 -36.46 14.02 -3.93
N ALA A 97 -36.62 15.32 -4.18
CA ALA A 97 -35.85 16.09 -5.13
C ALA A 97 -34.37 16.04 -4.72
N ASN A 98 -33.67 15.00 -5.18
CA ASN A 98 -32.26 14.80 -4.89
C ASN A 98 -31.48 15.89 -5.63
N LEU A 99 -31.07 16.91 -4.88
CA LEU A 99 -30.09 17.91 -5.29
C LEU A 99 -28.92 17.21 -6.01
N ALA A 100 -28.67 17.59 -7.26
CA ALA A 100 -27.64 16.99 -8.11
C ALA A 100 -26.26 16.97 -7.43
N SER A 101 -25.99 17.92 -6.54
CA SER A 101 -24.79 17.99 -5.70
C SER A 101 -24.66 16.82 -4.71
N HIS A 102 -25.75 16.35 -4.09
CA HIS A 102 -25.73 15.20 -3.18
C HIS A 102 -25.50 13.89 -3.94
N VAL A 103 -26.10 13.76 -5.13
CA VAL A 103 -25.86 12.60 -6.01
C VAL A 103 -24.41 12.61 -6.51
N PHE A 104 -23.89 13.79 -6.87
CA PHE A 104 -22.49 13.96 -7.26
C PHE A 104 -21.54 13.65 -6.11
N MET A 105 -21.76 14.19 -4.90
CA MET A 105 -20.94 13.89 -3.72
C MET A 105 -21.02 12.42 -3.31
N ALA A 106 -22.18 11.77 -3.42
CA ALA A 106 -22.32 10.35 -3.16
C ALA A 106 -21.56 9.50 -4.20
N LYS A 107 -21.65 9.86 -5.49
CA LYS A 107 -20.83 9.23 -6.55
C LYS A 107 -19.35 9.44 -6.29
N LEU A 108 -18.97 10.65 -5.91
CA LEU A 108 -17.62 10.99 -5.58
C LEU A 108 -17.11 10.11 -4.42
N LEU A 109 -17.78 10.12 -3.28
CA LEU A 109 -17.42 9.29 -2.12
C LEU A 109 -17.40 7.79 -2.44
N SER A 110 -18.24 7.32 -3.38
CA SER A 110 -18.21 5.92 -3.85
C SER A 110 -17.00 5.56 -4.70
N MET A 111 -16.22 6.53 -5.19
CA MET A 111 -14.97 6.28 -5.91
C MET A 111 -13.84 5.88 -4.95
N VAL A 112 -13.91 6.26 -3.67
CA VAL A 112 -12.94 5.76 -2.68
C VAL A 112 -13.33 4.33 -2.33
N PRO A 113 -12.45 3.34 -2.54
CA PRO A 113 -12.89 1.97 -2.41
C PRO A 113 -12.99 1.61 -0.92
N SER A 114 -14.24 1.47 -0.44
CA SER A 114 -14.59 1.13 0.95
C SER A 114 -14.03 -0.21 1.42
N HIS A 115 -13.58 -1.07 0.49
CA HIS A 115 -13.06 -2.40 0.75
C HIS A 115 -11.54 -2.44 0.96
N TRP A 116 -10.85 -1.30 0.89
CA TRP A 116 -9.42 -1.26 1.19
C TRP A 116 -9.19 -1.59 2.67
N THR A 117 -8.37 -2.62 2.90
CA THR A 117 -8.07 -3.12 4.24
C THR A 117 -6.59 -2.93 4.53
N LEU A 118 -6.27 -2.33 5.67
CA LEU A 118 -4.87 -2.20 6.09
C LEU A 118 -4.31 -3.59 6.43
N LEU A 119 -3.25 -4.00 5.74
CA LEU A 119 -2.55 -5.26 5.96
C LEU A 119 -1.37 -5.10 6.92
N TYR A 120 -0.64 -3.97 6.81
CA TYR A 120 0.57 -3.66 7.58
C TYR A 120 0.73 -2.15 7.73
N ASP A 121 1.09 -1.70 8.93
CA ASP A 121 1.58 -0.34 9.19
C ASP A 121 2.87 -0.41 10.01
N SER A 122 3.98 0.04 9.42
CA SER A 122 5.29 0.10 10.09
C SER A 122 5.29 0.84 11.43
N ARG A 123 4.37 1.79 11.66
CA ARG A 123 4.28 2.58 12.91
C ARG A 123 3.72 1.76 14.06
N GLN A 124 2.83 0.81 13.78
CA GLN A 124 2.17 -0.04 14.78
C GLN A 124 2.85 -1.42 14.86
N ASP A 125 3.12 -2.01 13.71
CA ASP A 125 3.65 -3.36 13.60
C ASP A 125 5.18 -3.39 13.71
N GLY A 126 5.86 -2.26 13.49
CA GLY A 126 7.33 -2.11 13.52
C GLY A 126 7.97 -2.28 12.14
N SER A 127 9.07 -1.56 11.87
CA SER A 127 9.70 -1.39 10.55
C SER A 127 10.56 -2.56 10.03
N GLY A 128 10.62 -3.69 10.73
CA GLY A 128 11.50 -4.80 10.35
C GLY A 128 10.97 -5.62 9.17
N THR A 129 11.87 -6.05 8.28
CA THR A 129 11.58 -6.87 7.09
C THR A 129 10.76 -8.14 7.41
N ASN A 130 11.13 -8.87 8.46
CA ASN A 130 10.37 -10.06 8.87
C ASN A 130 8.93 -9.71 9.30
N ARG A 131 8.73 -8.54 9.90
CA ARG A 131 7.40 -8.09 10.29
C ARG A 131 6.58 -7.71 9.07
N PHE A 132 7.17 -6.99 8.13
CA PHE A 132 6.55 -6.71 6.83
C PHE A 132 6.10 -8.01 6.14
N LEU A 133 7.02 -8.97 5.97
CA LEU A 133 6.73 -10.26 5.33
C LEU A 133 5.62 -11.03 6.05
N HIS A 134 5.68 -11.09 7.38
CA HIS A 134 4.66 -11.77 8.20
C HIS A 134 3.25 -11.17 7.99
N HIS A 135 3.14 -9.85 7.79
CA HIS A 135 1.84 -9.20 7.59
C HIS A 135 1.35 -9.26 6.15
N VAL A 136 2.26 -9.15 5.18
CA VAL A 136 1.94 -9.00 3.76
C VAL A 136 1.82 -10.33 3.03
N LEU A 137 2.67 -11.32 3.34
CA LEU A 137 2.64 -12.63 2.67
C LEU A 137 1.32 -13.38 2.96
N GLY A 138 0.91 -14.21 2.00
CA GLY A 138 -0.32 -15.01 2.07
C GLY A 138 -1.60 -14.27 1.69
N TYR A 139 -1.54 -12.95 1.44
CA TYR A 139 -2.68 -12.22 0.89
C TYR A 139 -2.79 -12.43 -0.62
N ARG A 140 -3.86 -13.09 -1.07
CA ARG A 140 -4.02 -13.53 -2.47
C ARG A 140 -4.69 -12.51 -3.42
N GLY A 141 -4.81 -11.26 -2.98
CA GLY A 141 -5.51 -10.20 -3.72
C GLY A 141 -4.61 -9.06 -4.19
N PRO A 142 -5.16 -8.14 -5.01
CA PRO A 142 -4.51 -6.88 -5.37
C PRO A 142 -4.17 -6.08 -4.13
N ASN A 143 -3.00 -5.46 -4.12
CA ASN A 143 -2.48 -4.75 -2.96
C ASN A 143 -1.68 -3.52 -3.36
N LEU A 144 -1.59 -2.58 -2.43
CA LEU A 144 -0.89 -1.31 -2.58
C LEU A 144 0.13 -1.19 -1.46
N ILE A 145 1.33 -0.72 -1.78
CA ILE A 145 2.33 -0.33 -0.81
C ILE A 145 2.60 1.15 -0.96
N LEU A 146 2.56 1.86 0.16
CA LEU A 146 2.87 3.27 0.26
C LEU A 146 4.16 3.43 1.04
N PHE A 147 5.11 4.13 0.44
CA PHE A 147 6.37 4.52 1.07
C PHE A 147 6.34 6.01 1.32
N ARG A 148 6.22 6.40 2.58
CA ARG A 148 6.40 7.77 3.01
C ARG A 148 7.85 7.97 3.39
N CYS A 149 8.52 8.86 2.69
CA CYS A 149 9.92 9.17 2.92
C CYS A 149 10.08 10.58 3.50
N ASP A 150 11.31 10.94 3.84
CA ASP A 150 11.70 12.32 4.10
C ASP A 150 11.36 13.25 2.91
N ASP A 151 11.33 14.56 3.20
CA ASP A 151 10.94 15.61 2.25
C ASP A 151 9.49 15.51 1.70
N ASP A 152 8.58 14.95 2.50
CA ASP A 152 7.16 14.75 2.16
C ASP A 152 6.94 13.95 0.86
N LEU A 153 7.91 13.10 0.52
CA LEU A 153 7.82 12.21 -0.63
C LEU A 153 6.93 11.02 -0.30
N LEU A 154 5.98 10.75 -1.20
CA LEU A 154 5.09 9.60 -1.10
C LEU A 154 5.09 8.83 -2.41
N PHE A 155 5.57 7.59 -2.35
CA PHE A 155 5.53 6.64 -3.46
C PHE A 155 4.49 5.58 -3.22
N CYS A 156 3.80 5.16 -4.28
CA CYS A 156 2.85 4.06 -4.27
C CYS A 156 3.29 2.99 -5.27
N VAL A 157 3.33 1.74 -4.83
CA VAL A 157 3.55 0.56 -5.68
C VAL A 157 2.31 -0.30 -5.61
N ALA A 158 1.66 -0.50 -6.75
CA ALA A 158 0.47 -1.32 -6.89
C ALA A 158 0.82 -2.64 -7.55
N ASN A 159 0.41 -3.74 -6.91
CA ASN A 159 0.62 -5.09 -7.40
C ASN A 159 -0.72 -5.85 -7.44
N PRO A 160 -1.14 -6.40 -8.60
CA PRO A 160 -2.42 -7.08 -8.73
C PRO A 160 -2.37 -8.50 -8.18
N SER A 161 -1.16 -9.05 -8.03
CA SER A 161 -0.90 -10.41 -7.59
C SER A 161 -0.47 -10.46 -6.12
N GLU A 162 -0.44 -11.66 -5.54
CA GLU A 162 0.06 -11.86 -4.18
C GLU A 162 1.56 -11.56 -4.08
N TRP A 163 2.01 -11.09 -2.90
CA TRP A 163 3.44 -10.93 -2.64
C TRP A 163 4.11 -12.28 -2.52
N ARG A 164 5.25 -12.41 -3.21
CA ARG A 164 6.08 -13.61 -3.17
C ARG A 164 7.54 -13.19 -3.10
N GLU A 165 8.31 -13.95 -2.34
CA GLU A 165 9.77 -13.85 -2.37
C GLU A 165 10.28 -14.56 -3.61
N THR A 166 10.93 -13.83 -4.51
CA THR A 166 11.38 -14.36 -5.80
C THR A 166 12.72 -13.74 -6.21
N HIS A 167 13.52 -14.50 -6.94
CA HIS A 167 14.71 -13.99 -7.63
C HIS A 167 14.37 -13.40 -9.02
N LEU A 168 13.13 -13.52 -9.45
CA LEU A 168 12.61 -13.00 -10.71
C LEU A 168 11.64 -11.85 -10.46
N TYR A 169 11.57 -10.93 -11.41
CA TYR A 169 10.57 -9.87 -11.40
C TYR A 169 9.19 -10.45 -11.74
N ILE A 170 8.22 -10.08 -10.91
CA ILE A 170 6.80 -10.46 -10.95
C ILE A 170 5.94 -9.22 -11.23
N GLY A 171 4.65 -9.44 -11.41
CA GLY A 171 3.66 -8.39 -11.66
C GLY A 171 3.05 -8.49 -13.06
N ASP A 172 1.74 -8.32 -13.13
CA ASP A 172 0.96 -8.33 -14.36
C ASP A 172 0.87 -6.92 -14.97
N GLU A 173 0.12 -6.76 -16.06
CA GLU A 173 -0.04 -5.47 -16.79
C GLU A 173 -0.70 -4.36 -15.94
N ASP A 174 -1.41 -4.75 -14.89
CA ASP A 174 -2.01 -3.85 -13.89
C ASP A 174 -1.05 -3.44 -12.77
N SER A 175 0.20 -3.88 -12.83
CA SER A 175 1.24 -3.43 -11.90
C SER A 175 1.70 -2.04 -12.29
N CYS A 176 1.70 -1.13 -11.31
CA CYS A 176 2.14 0.24 -11.56
C CYS A 176 2.83 0.86 -10.35
N CYS A 177 3.65 1.87 -10.64
CA CYS A 177 4.39 2.66 -9.67
C CYS A 177 4.05 4.12 -9.89
N LEU A 178 3.71 4.82 -8.80
CA LEU A 178 3.26 6.20 -8.82
C LEU A 178 4.05 6.99 -7.78
N GLN A 179 4.23 8.27 -8.06
CA GLN A 179 4.57 9.27 -7.06
C GLN A 179 3.31 10.08 -6.76
N LEU A 180 2.90 10.13 -5.50
CA LEU A 180 1.73 10.89 -5.05
C LEU A 180 2.12 12.31 -4.64
N LEU A 181 3.23 12.44 -3.91
CA LEU A 181 3.72 13.71 -3.37
C LEU A 181 5.20 13.94 -3.70
N PRO A 182 5.64 15.21 -3.81
CA PRO A 182 4.82 16.43 -3.83
C PRO A 182 4.06 16.62 -5.15
N LYS A 183 4.48 15.93 -6.22
CA LYS A 183 3.83 15.97 -7.53
C LYS A 183 3.25 14.61 -7.86
N PHE A 184 1.95 14.61 -8.17
CA PHE A 184 1.26 13.41 -8.65
C PHE A 184 1.74 13.04 -10.06
N VAL A 185 2.44 11.90 -10.19
CA VAL A 185 2.99 11.40 -11.46
C VAL A 185 2.93 9.87 -11.51
N MET A 186 2.36 9.31 -12.58
CA MET A 186 2.51 7.89 -12.91
C MET A 186 3.95 7.65 -13.40
N LEU A 187 4.75 6.95 -12.59
CA LEU A 187 6.16 6.69 -12.92
C LEU A 187 6.29 5.60 -13.98
N GLU A 188 5.59 4.48 -13.78
CA GLU A 188 5.59 3.36 -14.72
C GLU A 188 4.35 2.48 -14.54
N ARG A 189 3.83 1.96 -15.64
CA ARG A 189 2.82 0.89 -15.68
C ARG A 189 3.27 -0.14 -16.70
N LYS A 190 3.83 -1.25 -16.21
CA LYS A 190 4.35 -2.34 -17.05
C LYS A 190 4.31 -3.66 -16.27
N PRO A 191 4.19 -4.80 -16.96
CA PRO A 191 4.35 -6.11 -16.35
C PRO A 191 5.80 -6.32 -15.87
N LYS A 192 5.99 -7.32 -15.00
CA LYS A 192 7.27 -7.69 -14.40
C LYS A 192 7.98 -6.50 -13.77
N SER A 193 7.23 -5.63 -13.10
CA SER A 193 7.74 -4.39 -12.51
C SER A 193 8.05 -4.52 -11.03
N LEU A 194 7.86 -5.68 -10.41
CA LEU A 194 8.04 -5.85 -8.98
C LEU A 194 9.02 -6.97 -8.66
N TYR A 195 9.88 -6.73 -7.68
CA TYR A 195 10.84 -7.71 -7.20
C TYR A 195 10.96 -7.60 -5.68
N LEU A 196 10.94 -8.74 -5.01
CA LEU A 196 11.14 -8.83 -3.57
C LEU A 196 12.04 -10.01 -3.26
N ASN A 197 13.18 -9.73 -2.64
CA ASN A 197 14.08 -10.76 -2.15
C ASN A 197 14.71 -10.35 -0.84
N THR A 198 14.59 -11.20 0.18
CA THR A 198 15.09 -10.95 1.53
C THR A 198 16.10 -12.01 1.95
N HIS A 199 15.97 -13.24 1.44
CA HIS A 199 16.72 -14.40 1.91
C HIS A 199 17.68 -15.00 0.86
N ILE A 200 17.38 -14.89 -0.44
CA ILE A 200 18.17 -15.57 -1.49
C ILE A 200 19.52 -14.87 -1.64
N ARG A 201 20.59 -15.61 -1.36
CA ARG A 201 21.99 -15.14 -1.50
C ARG A 201 22.38 -15.04 -2.97
N GLY A 202 23.28 -14.12 -3.28
CA GLY A 202 23.79 -13.89 -4.65
C GLY A 202 22.87 -13.03 -5.52
N TYR A 203 21.68 -12.68 -5.04
CA TYR A 203 20.78 -11.71 -5.66
C TYR A 203 20.65 -10.46 -4.81
N PRO A 204 20.27 -9.32 -5.41
CA PRO A 204 20.01 -8.12 -4.66
C PRO A 204 18.94 -8.32 -3.59
N LYS A 205 19.14 -7.72 -2.43
CA LYS A 205 18.19 -7.80 -1.33
C LYS A 205 17.34 -6.54 -1.22
N GLY A 206 16.17 -6.68 -0.61
CA GLY A 206 15.17 -5.64 -0.46
C GLY A 206 14.06 -5.74 -1.52
N LEU A 207 13.35 -4.64 -1.68
CA LEU A 207 12.25 -4.50 -2.64
C LEU A 207 12.70 -3.63 -3.79
N ARG A 208 12.33 -3.99 -5.01
CA ARG A 208 12.60 -3.18 -6.20
C ARG A 208 11.33 -3.04 -7.02
N ALA A 209 11.08 -1.83 -7.48
CA ALA A 209 10.00 -1.52 -8.38
C ALA A 209 10.56 -0.89 -9.66
N GLY A 210 10.09 -1.35 -10.81
CA GLY A 210 10.54 -0.96 -12.14
C GLY A 210 10.66 -2.17 -13.06
N SER A 211 10.26 -2.01 -14.33
CA SER A 211 10.28 -3.09 -15.32
C SER A 211 11.70 -3.50 -15.73
N ASP A 212 12.66 -2.56 -15.70
CA ASP A 212 14.06 -2.80 -16.07
C ASP A 212 14.89 -3.24 -14.85
N PRO A 213 15.39 -4.50 -14.80
CA PRO A 213 16.15 -4.99 -13.64
C PRO A 213 17.49 -4.31 -13.41
N ARG A 214 18.07 -3.73 -14.48
CA ARG A 214 19.35 -3.01 -14.44
C ARG A 214 19.21 -1.59 -13.92
N LYS A 215 18.03 -0.99 -14.09
CA LYS A 215 17.73 0.38 -13.71
C LYS A 215 16.31 0.43 -13.13
N PRO A 216 16.08 -0.20 -11.96
CA PRO A 216 14.79 -0.10 -11.29
C PRO A 216 14.50 1.37 -10.93
N LEU A 217 13.22 1.72 -10.89
CA LEU A 217 12.76 3.07 -10.54
C LEU A 217 12.89 3.32 -9.05
N LEU A 218 12.48 2.34 -8.25
CA LEU A 218 12.51 2.37 -6.80
C LEU A 218 13.32 1.18 -6.30
N ILE A 219 14.24 1.44 -5.38
CA ILE A 219 15.01 0.41 -4.67
C ILE A 219 14.85 0.67 -3.19
N VAL A 220 14.25 -0.25 -2.48
CA VAL A 220 14.19 -0.27 -1.02
C VAL A 220 15.26 -1.23 -0.54
N ASP A 221 16.00 -0.82 0.49
CA ASP A 221 17.07 -1.60 1.08
C ASP A 221 16.56 -2.86 1.81
N GLU A 222 17.49 -3.72 2.25
CA GLU A 222 17.17 -4.96 2.97
C GLU A 222 16.38 -4.72 4.26
N HIS A 223 16.60 -3.58 4.94
CA HIS A 223 16.03 -3.27 6.24
C HIS A 223 14.79 -2.38 6.16
N PHE A 224 14.36 -1.98 4.96
CA PHE A 224 13.23 -1.06 4.76
C PHE A 224 13.41 0.29 5.48
N GLU A 225 14.65 0.77 5.57
CA GLU A 225 15.01 2.06 6.16
C GLU A 225 15.26 3.14 5.09
N LYS A 226 15.69 2.74 3.90
CA LYS A 226 16.10 3.65 2.83
C LYS A 226 15.45 3.27 1.52
N LEU A 227 14.91 4.28 0.84
CA LEU A 227 14.35 4.19 -0.50
C LEU A 227 15.21 5.02 -1.46
N GLU A 228 15.71 4.39 -2.50
CA GLU A 228 16.38 5.05 -3.62
C GLU A 228 15.40 5.26 -4.77
N HIS A 229 15.24 6.51 -5.20
CA HIS A 229 14.49 6.86 -6.40
C HIS A 229 15.40 7.62 -7.35
N ARG A 230 15.62 7.06 -8.56
CA ARG A 230 16.48 7.67 -9.61
C ARG A 230 17.89 8.06 -9.13
N GLY A 231 18.49 7.29 -8.23
CA GLY A 231 19.83 7.53 -7.68
C GLY A 231 19.87 8.46 -6.47
N LEU A 232 18.73 8.95 -5.99
CA LEU A 232 18.62 9.74 -4.77
C LEU A 232 18.10 8.87 -3.63
N HIS A 233 18.81 8.88 -2.51
CA HIS A 233 18.42 8.13 -1.32
C HIS A 233 17.58 8.98 -0.38
N HIS A 234 16.46 8.40 0.05
CA HIS A 234 15.47 8.98 0.93
C HIS A 234 15.29 8.06 2.14
N LYS A 235 15.17 8.63 3.34
CA LYS A 235 14.87 7.84 4.54
C LYS A 235 13.39 7.50 4.56
N ILE A 236 13.05 6.23 4.74
CA ILE A 236 11.67 5.79 4.90
C ILE A 236 11.22 6.15 6.32
N LEU A 237 10.10 6.86 6.41
CA LEU A 237 9.47 7.29 7.66
C LEU A 237 8.36 6.32 8.05
N SER A 238 7.54 5.91 7.09
CA SER A 238 6.50 4.92 7.30
C SER A 238 6.18 4.15 6.02
N ILE A 239 5.75 2.91 6.22
CA ILE A 239 5.29 1.98 5.20
C ILE A 239 3.88 1.56 5.56
N GLU A 240 2.97 1.69 4.60
CA GLU A 240 1.60 1.24 4.73
C GLU A 240 1.30 0.26 3.60
N VAL A 241 0.67 -0.87 3.91
CA VAL A 241 0.25 -1.85 2.92
C VAL A 241 -1.25 -2.04 3.00
N TRP A 242 -1.93 -1.87 1.88
CA TRP A 242 -3.38 -1.95 1.76
C TRP A 242 -3.78 -3.08 0.82
N GLY A 243 -4.67 -3.96 1.29
CA GLY A 243 -5.30 -5.01 0.49
C GLY A 243 -6.55 -4.47 -0.18
N CYS A 244 -6.58 -4.52 -1.51
CA CYS A 244 -7.66 -4.04 -2.38
C CYS A 244 -8.49 -5.18 -2.97
N GLY A 245 -8.31 -6.40 -2.45
CA GLY A 245 -9.09 -7.57 -2.82
C GLY A 245 -10.38 -7.72 -2.02
N ASN A 246 -11.03 -8.87 -2.16
CA ASN A 246 -12.26 -9.17 -1.43
C ASN A 246 -11.98 -9.41 0.06
N THR A 247 -12.93 -9.09 0.93
CA THR A 247 -12.87 -9.39 2.37
C THR A 247 -12.55 -10.86 2.65
N GLN A 248 -13.08 -11.78 1.83
CA GLN A 248 -12.79 -13.21 1.90
C GLN A 248 -11.29 -13.53 1.79
N GLN A 249 -10.54 -12.81 0.96
CA GLN A 249 -9.09 -13.04 0.82
C GLN A 249 -8.33 -12.63 2.08
N ARG A 250 -8.82 -11.61 2.79
CA ARG A 250 -8.29 -11.20 4.09
C ARG A 250 -8.65 -12.22 5.17
N GLU A 251 -9.88 -12.71 5.21
CA GLU A 251 -10.31 -13.77 6.14
C GLU A 251 -9.47 -15.04 5.98
N VAL A 252 -9.32 -15.52 4.74
CA VAL A 252 -8.47 -16.68 4.43
C VAL A 252 -7.01 -16.45 4.88
N GLN A 253 -6.47 -15.25 4.67
CA GLN A 253 -5.13 -14.92 5.15
C GLN A 253 -5.05 -15.00 6.68
N LEU A 254 -6.04 -14.46 7.40
CA LEU A 254 -6.09 -14.50 8.86
C LEU A 254 -6.23 -15.94 9.37
N ASP A 255 -7.06 -16.76 8.74
CA ASP A 255 -7.24 -18.17 9.09
C ASP A 255 -5.94 -18.98 8.90
N ILE A 256 -5.25 -18.77 7.77
CA ILE A 256 -3.95 -19.41 7.52
C ILE A 256 -2.94 -18.99 8.61
N LYS A 257 -2.90 -17.70 8.98
CA LYS A 257 -1.98 -17.23 10.03
C LYS A 257 -2.33 -17.76 11.41
N ASN A 258 -3.62 -17.75 11.77
CA ASN A 258 -4.09 -18.31 13.02
C ASN A 258 -3.77 -19.80 13.11
N TRP A 259 -3.91 -20.53 12.00
CA TRP A 259 -3.51 -21.92 11.91
C TRP A 259 -1.99 -22.10 12.09
N GLN A 260 -1.17 -21.28 11.42
CA GLN A 260 0.29 -21.30 11.58
C GLN A 260 0.73 -21.02 13.02
N ILE A 261 0.08 -20.07 13.70
CA ILE A 261 0.35 -19.76 15.11
C ILE A 261 0.00 -20.95 15.99
N LYS A 262 -1.21 -21.52 15.85
CA LYS A 262 -1.64 -22.71 16.61
C LYS A 262 -0.71 -23.89 16.38
N GLU A 263 -0.26 -24.07 15.14
CA GLU A 263 0.68 -25.13 14.77
C GLU A 263 2.07 -24.88 15.38
N ALA A 264 2.57 -23.65 15.35
CA ALA A 264 3.84 -23.28 15.99
C ALA A 264 3.78 -23.42 17.52
N GLU A 265 2.65 -23.08 18.15
CA GLU A 265 2.42 -23.31 19.58
C GLU A 265 2.40 -24.80 19.90
N ARG A 266 1.71 -25.61 19.11
CA ARG A 266 1.70 -27.08 19.22
C ARG A 266 3.11 -27.67 19.13
N GLN A 267 3.94 -27.13 18.24
CA GLN A 267 5.34 -27.57 18.10
C GLN A 267 6.22 -27.10 19.26
N ARG A 268 5.98 -25.90 19.81
CA ARG A 268 6.69 -25.39 21.00
C ARG A 268 6.32 -26.13 22.27
N THR A 269 5.10 -26.65 22.38
CA THR A 269 4.63 -27.41 23.53
C THR A 269 5.07 -28.86 23.54
N VAL A 270 5.83 -29.32 22.53
CA VAL A 270 6.52 -30.61 22.59
C VAL A 270 7.74 -30.50 23.53
N LYS A 271 7.46 -30.36 24.82
CA LYS A 271 8.36 -30.87 25.84
C LYS A 271 8.22 -32.37 25.76
N MET A 272 9.29 -33.08 25.36
CA MET A 272 9.31 -34.53 25.44
C MET A 272 8.80 -34.96 26.82
N THR A 273 7.75 -35.77 26.83
CA THR A 273 7.28 -36.34 28.09
C THR A 273 8.33 -37.34 28.59
N ALA A 274 8.41 -37.54 29.90
CA ALA A 274 9.35 -38.51 30.48
C ALA A 274 9.14 -39.94 29.94
N ALA A 275 7.91 -40.26 29.51
CA ALA A 275 7.57 -41.52 28.85
C ALA A 275 8.16 -41.59 27.43
N ASP A 276 8.02 -40.54 26.62
CA ASP A 276 8.61 -40.49 25.26
C ASP A 276 10.15 -40.48 25.27
N TRP A 277 10.78 -40.04 26.37
CA TRP A 277 12.23 -40.13 26.57
C TRP A 277 12.73 -41.55 26.80
N MET A 278 11.90 -42.41 27.38
CA MET A 278 12.31 -43.78 27.70
C MET A 278 12.61 -44.60 26.43
N ASP A 279 11.89 -44.33 25.35
CA ASP A 279 11.97 -45.04 24.07
C ASP A 279 12.82 -44.31 23.00
N HIS A 280 13.43 -43.18 23.36
CA HIS A 280 14.20 -42.38 22.40
C HIS A 280 15.57 -43.03 22.10
N PRO A 281 15.98 -43.18 20.82
CA PRO A 281 17.24 -43.83 20.46
C PRO A 281 18.47 -43.12 21.05
N ASP A 282 18.39 -41.80 21.24
CA ASP A 282 19.46 -41.01 21.87
C ASP A 282 19.70 -41.39 23.34
N ARG A 283 18.69 -41.93 24.04
CA ARG A 283 18.88 -42.47 25.39
C ARG A 283 19.87 -43.64 25.36
N TYR A 284 19.72 -44.54 24.39
CA TYR A 284 20.60 -45.69 24.21
C TYR A 284 22.03 -45.24 23.86
N LEU A 285 22.17 -44.18 23.06
CA LEU A 285 23.48 -43.58 22.74
C LEU A 285 24.14 -42.92 23.96
N LEU A 286 23.36 -42.25 24.83
CA LEU A 286 23.83 -41.67 26.08
C LEU A 286 24.25 -42.73 27.10
N GLU A 287 23.54 -43.86 27.13
CA GLU A 287 23.84 -45.01 27.98
C GLU A 287 25.13 -45.71 27.54
N LEU A 288 25.33 -45.90 26.22
CA LEU A 288 26.59 -46.40 25.66
C LEU A 288 27.77 -45.42 25.86
N GLY A 289 27.50 -44.12 25.90
CA GLY A 289 28.48 -43.07 26.17
C GLY A 289 28.87 -42.90 27.65
N GLY A 290 28.39 -43.78 28.55
CA GLY A 290 28.79 -43.82 29.95
C GLY A 290 28.15 -42.78 30.86
N ARG A 291 27.13 -42.04 30.40
CA ARG A 291 26.34 -41.15 31.28
C ARG A 291 25.14 -41.91 31.85
N GLN A 292 25.34 -42.56 32.99
CA GLN A 292 24.26 -43.15 33.76
C GLN A 292 23.37 -42.03 34.36
N ASN A 293 22.11 -41.98 33.95
CA ASN A 293 21.14 -41.09 34.55
C ASN A 293 20.77 -41.61 35.95
N TYR A 294 21.28 -40.96 37.00
CA TYR A 294 20.88 -41.20 38.39
C TYR A 294 19.47 -40.63 38.62
N ASN A 295 18.44 -41.39 38.26
CA ASN A 295 17.09 -41.09 38.73
C ASN A 295 16.36 -42.38 39.17
N ASN A 296 16.99 -43.10 40.09
CA ASN A 296 16.34 -44.14 40.89
C ASN A 296 16.26 -43.63 42.33
N LYS A 297 15.14 -43.02 42.69
CA LYS A 297 14.50 -43.09 44.00
C LYS A 297 13.01 -42.84 43.86
#